data_AF-A0A7S2HK77-F1
#
_entry.id   AF-A0A7S2HK77-F1
#
_cell.length_a   1.000
_cell.length_b   1.000
_cell.length_c   1.000
_cell.angle_alpha   90.00
_cell.angle_beta   90.00
_cell.angle_gamma   90.00
#
_symmetry.space_group_name_H-M   'P 1'
#
loop_
_entity.id
_entity.type
_entity.pdbx_description
1 polymer ?
#
loop_
_entity_poly.entity_id
_entity_poly.type
_entity_poly.pdbx_seq_one_letter_code
_entity_poly.pdbx_strand_id
1 'polypeptide(L)'
;SKQVRWVVAPYEADSQLAYMAREKIVDVVISEDSDNLAFLVPRTMFKWDGTQGQTVLLEDVLSMGPDNELNMEGFTTDMLLAMCILAGCDYLPQVNGIGIKKAHELVSRHRGPPRLLRALRYAKATSVPVTYEKDFQRAVLTFRHQRVFDPRIQRLVP
;
A
#
# COMPACT_ATOMS: atom_id res chain seq x y z
N SER A 1 29.69 23.09 2.52
CA SER A 1 29.10 21.74 2.63
C SER A 1 27.59 21.86 2.56
N LYS A 2 26.91 21.02 1.78
CA LYS A 2 25.43 20.99 1.81
C LYS A 2 25.02 20.24 3.09
N GLN A 3 24.21 20.87 3.93
CA GLN A 3 23.67 20.23 5.13
C GLN A 3 22.42 19.44 4.73
N VAL A 4 22.56 18.11 4.61
CA VAL A 4 21.44 17.22 4.28
C VAL A 4 20.81 16.76 5.60
N ARG A 5 19.50 17.02 5.76
CA ARG A 5 18.73 16.51 6.90
C ARG A 5 18.43 15.03 6.67
N TRP A 6 18.51 14.25 7.74
CA TRP A 6 18.18 12.83 7.72
C TRP A 6 17.37 12.47 8.96
N VAL A 7 16.58 11.40 8.83
CA VAL A 7 15.82 10.78 9.91
C VAL A 7 16.04 9.28 9.77
N VAL A 8 16.31 8.59 10.87
CA VAL A 8 16.31 7.12 10.90
C VAL A 8 14.93 6.67 11.34
N ALA A 9 14.25 5.93 10.47
CA ALA A 9 12.97 5.31 10.81
C ALA A 9 13.16 4.35 11.99
N PRO A 10 12.21 4.27 12.93
CA PRO A 10 12.29 3.32 14.04
C PRO A 10 12.14 1.86 13.58
N TYR A 11 11.51 1.65 12.42
CA TYR A 11 11.31 0.36 11.77
C TYR A 11 11.58 0.50 10.26
N GLU A 12 10.56 0.42 9.41
CA GLU A 12 10.74 0.49 7.94
C GLU A 12 10.68 1.93 7.43
N ALA A 13 11.53 2.22 6.44
CA ALA A 13 11.61 3.53 5.82
C ALA A 13 10.31 3.91 5.09
N ASP A 14 9.63 2.96 4.46
CA ASP A 14 8.40 3.16 3.69
C ASP A 14 7.28 3.74 4.54
N SER A 15 7.06 3.16 5.73
CA SER A 15 6.09 3.69 6.70
C SER A 15 6.44 5.12 7.13
N GLN A 16 7.73 5.41 7.37
CA GLN A 16 8.23 6.73 7.76
C GLN A 16 8.06 7.77 6.64
N LEU A 17 8.36 7.39 5.40
CA LEU A 17 8.21 8.23 4.21
C LEU A 17 6.73 8.54 3.96
N ALA A 18 5.85 7.55 4.08
CA ALA A 18 4.42 7.73 3.94
C ALA A 18 3.84 8.66 5.01
N TYR A 19 4.27 8.52 6.26
CA TYR A 19 3.92 9.46 7.31
C TYR A 19 4.35 10.89 6.95
N MET A 20 5.62 11.09 6.58
CA MET A 20 6.14 12.42 6.26
C MET A 20 5.43 13.05 5.06
N ALA A 21 5.05 12.27 4.05
CA ALA A 21 4.30 12.75 2.90
C ALA A 21 2.86 13.14 3.25
N ARG A 22 2.14 12.31 4.02
CA ARG A 22 0.76 12.60 4.46
C ARG A 22 0.69 13.82 5.38
N GLU A 23 1.68 13.98 6.25
CA GLU A 23 1.83 15.12 7.16
C GLU A 23 2.41 16.37 6.50
N LYS A 24 2.67 16.33 5.18
CA LYS A 24 3.22 17.44 4.39
C LYS A 24 4.57 17.95 4.94
N ILE A 25 5.35 17.05 5.55
CA ILE A 25 6.75 17.31 5.93
C ILE A 25 7.64 17.25 4.68
N VAL A 26 7.25 16.45 3.67
CA VAL A 26 7.88 16.36 2.35
C VAL A 26 6.80 16.40 1.25
N ASP A 27 7.18 16.89 0.07
CA ASP A 27 6.27 17.02 -1.08
C ASP A 27 6.24 15.77 -1.99
N VAL A 28 7.35 15.02 -2.04
CA VAL A 28 7.57 13.88 -2.93
C VAL A 28 8.37 12.83 -2.17
N VAL A 29 7.97 11.57 -2.28
CA VAL A 29 8.81 10.43 -1.89
C VAL A 29 9.52 9.91 -3.13
N ILE A 30 10.83 9.75 -3.06
CA ILE A 30 11.62 9.07 -4.12
C ILE A 30 11.93 7.68 -3.60
N SER A 31 11.39 6.64 -4.25
CA SER A 31 11.59 5.24 -3.88
C SER A 31 11.35 4.35 -5.09
N GLU A 32 12.06 3.22 -5.17
CA GLU A 32 11.77 2.14 -6.14
C GLU A 32 10.77 1.12 -5.58
N ASP A 33 10.43 1.22 -4.30
CA ASP A 33 9.54 0.27 -3.63
C ASP A 33 8.07 0.58 -3.94
N SER A 34 7.38 -0.39 -4.54
CA SER A 34 5.96 -0.29 -4.87
C SER A 34 5.03 -0.29 -3.65
N ASP A 35 5.52 -0.71 -2.48
CA ASP A 35 4.74 -0.67 -1.23
C ASP A 35 4.33 0.75 -0.83
N ASN A 36 4.98 1.78 -1.38
CA ASN A 36 4.55 3.17 -1.27
C ASN A 36 3.10 3.39 -1.75
N LEU A 37 2.58 2.59 -2.69
CA LEU A 37 1.16 2.63 -3.07
C LEU A 37 0.25 2.01 -1.99
N ALA A 38 0.69 0.92 -1.34
CA ALA A 38 -0.04 0.30 -0.24
C ALA A 38 -0.05 1.18 1.02
N PHE A 39 1.04 1.89 1.30
CA PHE A 39 1.12 2.92 2.35
C PHE A 39 0.36 4.21 2.01
N LEU A 40 -0.24 4.30 0.81
CA LEU A 40 -1.02 5.43 0.34
C LEU A 40 -0.20 6.74 0.29
N VAL A 41 1.05 6.65 -0.16
CA VAL A 41 1.88 7.83 -0.41
C VAL A 41 1.22 8.70 -1.49
N PRO A 42 0.92 9.99 -1.23
CA PRO A 42 0.20 10.83 -2.19
C PRO A 42 0.92 11.05 -3.52
N ARG A 43 2.26 11.17 -3.47
CA ARG A 43 3.12 11.44 -4.62
C ARG A 43 4.46 10.70 -4.48
N THR A 44 4.69 9.74 -5.37
CA THR A 44 5.91 8.94 -5.41
C THR A 44 6.61 9.13 -6.74
N MET A 45 7.92 9.28 -6.72
CA MET A 45 8.77 9.32 -7.90
C MET A 45 9.64 8.05 -7.94
N PHE A 46 9.37 7.23 -8.94
CA PHE A 46 10.10 5.99 -9.22
C PHE A 46 11.17 6.23 -10.29
N LYS A 47 12.12 5.30 -10.41
CA LYS A 47 13.18 5.26 -11.42
C LYS A 47 13.94 6.57 -11.55
N TRP A 48 14.27 7.18 -10.41
CA TRP A 48 15.02 8.44 -10.41
C TRP A 48 16.50 8.20 -10.71
N ASP A 49 17.01 8.81 -11.78
CA ASP A 49 18.41 8.64 -12.21
C ASP A 49 19.34 9.81 -11.82
N GLY A 50 18.82 10.80 -11.08
CA GLY A 50 19.52 12.05 -10.78
C GLY A 50 19.11 13.23 -11.68
N THR A 51 18.39 12.95 -12.78
CA THR A 51 17.92 13.95 -13.75
C THR A 51 16.45 13.79 -14.10
N GLN A 52 15.96 12.55 -14.24
CA GLN A 52 14.59 12.20 -14.61
C GLN A 52 14.05 11.09 -13.72
N GLY A 53 12.72 11.05 -13.58
CA GLY A 53 12.00 10.02 -12.84
C GLY A 53 10.53 9.96 -13.25
N GLN A 54 9.87 8.87 -12.90
CA GLN A 54 8.46 8.61 -13.20
C GLN A 54 7.63 8.93 -11.98
N THR A 55 6.86 10.02 -12.04
CA THR A 55 5.97 10.40 -10.93
C THR A 55 4.64 9.69 -11.06
N VAL A 56 4.18 9.10 -9.95
CA VAL A 56 2.85 8.51 -9.80
C VAL A 56 2.14 9.24 -8.67
N LEU A 57 0.95 9.75 -8.96
CA LEU A 57 0.06 10.34 -7.96
C LEU A 57 -0.98 9.30 -7.54
N LEU A 58 -1.25 9.22 -6.23
CA LEU A 58 -2.27 8.31 -5.71
C LEU A 58 -3.66 8.61 -6.30
N GLU A 59 -3.97 9.88 -6.53
CA GLU A 59 -5.23 10.32 -7.13
C GLU A 59 -5.36 9.87 -8.60
N ASP A 60 -4.27 9.87 -9.35
CA ASP A 60 -4.24 9.37 -10.74
C ASP A 60 -4.48 7.85 -10.75
N VAL A 61 -3.85 7.12 -9.83
CA VAL A 61 -4.07 5.67 -9.68
C VAL A 61 -5.54 5.36 -9.37
N LEU A 62 -6.17 6.11 -8.46
CA LEU A 62 -7.58 5.92 -8.09
C LEU A 62 -8.58 6.41 -9.15
N SER A 63 -8.12 7.14 -10.17
CA SER A 63 -8.95 7.62 -11.27
C SER A 63 -8.70 6.89 -12.60
N MET A 64 -7.87 5.83 -12.59
CA MET A 64 -7.67 4.97 -13.76
C MET A 64 -8.99 4.33 -14.21
N GLY A 65 -9.54 4.79 -15.33
CA GLY A 65 -10.84 4.36 -15.84
C GLY A 65 -10.82 3.05 -16.65
N PRO A 66 -11.93 2.72 -17.35
CA PRO A 66 -12.15 1.46 -18.08
C PRO A 66 -11.13 1.13 -19.17
N ASP A 67 -10.43 2.12 -19.72
CA ASP A 67 -9.40 1.92 -20.74
C ASP A 67 -8.08 1.34 -20.17
N ASN A 68 -7.97 1.27 -18.84
CA ASN A 68 -6.85 0.65 -18.15
C ASN A 68 -7.14 -0.81 -17.82
N GLU A 69 -6.10 -1.65 -17.89
CA GLU A 69 -6.22 -3.08 -17.53
C GLU A 69 -6.71 -3.27 -16.09
N LEU A 70 -6.32 -2.38 -15.19
CA LEU A 70 -6.84 -2.27 -13.84
C LEU A 70 -7.72 -1.02 -13.77
N ASN A 71 -9.02 -1.17 -14.01
CA ASN A 71 -9.99 -0.10 -13.81
C ASN A 71 -10.18 0.17 -12.31
N MET A 72 -9.64 1.28 -11.83
CA MET A 72 -9.70 1.72 -10.44
C MET A 72 -10.87 2.68 -10.18
N GLU A 73 -11.71 2.97 -11.16
CA GLU A 73 -12.87 3.83 -10.99
C GLU A 73 -13.78 3.33 -9.84
N GLY A 74 -13.99 4.21 -8.86
CA GLY A 74 -14.77 3.89 -7.66
C GLY A 74 -14.04 3.01 -6.64
N PHE A 75 -12.72 2.78 -6.79
CA PHE A 75 -11.91 2.25 -5.70
C PHE A 75 -11.72 3.32 -4.63
N THR A 76 -11.85 2.89 -3.37
CA THR A 76 -11.36 3.66 -2.23
C THR A 76 -9.92 3.29 -1.92
N THR A 77 -9.24 4.10 -1.10
CA THR A 77 -7.92 3.76 -0.56
C THR A 77 -7.92 2.42 0.19
N ASP A 78 -9.03 2.09 0.86
CA ASP A 78 -9.21 0.80 1.56
C ASP A 78 -9.29 -0.38 0.58
N MET A 79 -9.91 -0.17 -0.58
CA MET A 79 -9.95 -1.15 -1.65
C MET A 79 -8.58 -1.33 -2.29
N LEU A 80 -7.85 -0.23 -2.54
CA LEU A 80 -6.48 -0.27 -3.06
C LEU A 80 -5.55 -1.03 -2.10
N LEU A 81 -5.55 -0.69 -0.81
CA LEU A 81 -4.75 -1.40 0.20
C LEU A 81 -5.11 -2.88 0.25
N ALA A 82 -6.40 -3.21 0.25
CA ALA A 82 -6.85 -4.60 0.23
C ALA A 82 -6.36 -5.36 -1.00
N MET A 83 -6.36 -4.71 -2.17
CA MET A 83 -5.86 -5.27 -3.43
C MET A 83 -4.36 -5.54 -3.34
N CYS A 84 -3.56 -4.60 -2.84
CA CYS A 84 -2.12 -4.77 -2.65
C CYS A 84 -1.81 -5.95 -1.72
N ILE A 85 -2.46 -6.02 -0.54
CA ILE A 85 -2.24 -7.11 0.42
C ILE A 85 -2.64 -8.48 -0.18
N LEU A 86 -3.75 -8.55 -0.92
CA LEU A 86 -4.18 -9.79 -1.58
C LEU A 86 -3.21 -10.28 -2.65
N ALA A 87 -2.63 -9.33 -3.41
CA ALA A 87 -1.64 -9.62 -4.43
C ALA A 87 -0.29 -10.07 -3.84
N GLY A 88 -0.16 -10.03 -2.51
CA GLY A 88 1.05 -10.37 -1.76
C GLY A 88 1.83 -9.12 -1.38
N CYS A 89 2.31 -9.11 -0.15
CA CYS A 89 3.22 -8.10 0.40
C CYS A 89 4.14 -8.75 1.43
N ASP A 90 5.09 -7.98 1.95
CA ASP A 90 6.06 -8.47 2.94
C ASP A 90 5.41 -8.95 4.25
N TYR A 91 4.21 -8.46 4.58
CA TYR A 91 3.48 -8.84 5.79
C TYR A 91 2.53 -10.03 5.59
N LEU A 92 2.18 -10.35 4.34
CA LEU A 92 1.27 -11.45 4.02
C LEU A 92 1.58 -12.01 2.62
N PRO A 93 2.06 -13.27 2.53
CA PRO A 93 2.22 -13.94 1.26
C PRO A 93 0.89 -14.02 0.50
N GLN A 94 0.94 -13.86 -0.81
CA GLN A 94 -0.24 -14.04 -1.65
C GLN A 94 -0.81 -15.46 -1.53
N VAL A 95 -2.12 -15.60 -1.68
CA VAL A 95 -2.74 -16.93 -1.88
C VAL A 95 -2.32 -17.43 -3.25
N ASN A 96 -1.97 -18.72 -3.36
CA ASN A 96 -1.61 -19.32 -4.64
C ASN A 96 -2.73 -19.11 -5.69
N GLY A 97 -2.36 -18.56 -6.85
CA GLY A 97 -3.29 -18.22 -7.93
C GLY A 97 -3.95 -16.84 -7.82
N ILE A 98 -3.65 -16.06 -6.77
CA ILE A 98 -4.12 -14.67 -6.61
C ILE A 98 -2.96 -13.71 -6.81
N GLY A 99 -2.74 -13.30 -8.06
CA GLY A 99 -1.90 -12.14 -8.39
C GLY A 99 -2.74 -10.85 -8.53
N ILE A 100 -2.09 -9.74 -8.91
CA ILE A 100 -2.70 -8.40 -8.93
C ILE A 100 -4.03 -8.31 -9.71
N LYS A 101 -4.14 -8.93 -10.89
CA LYS A 101 -5.37 -8.92 -11.70
C LYS A 101 -6.53 -9.64 -11.00
N LYS A 102 -6.23 -10.76 -10.32
CA LYS A 102 -7.25 -11.52 -9.59
C LYS A 102 -7.63 -10.83 -8.29
N ALA A 103 -6.66 -10.22 -7.61
CA ALA A 103 -6.91 -9.38 -6.44
C ALA A 103 -7.84 -8.21 -6.81
N HIS A 104 -7.57 -7.53 -7.93
CA HIS A 104 -8.41 -6.46 -8.46
C HIS A 104 -9.85 -6.94 -8.75
N GLU A 105 -10.03 -8.05 -9.46
CA GLU A 105 -11.36 -8.62 -9.75
C GLU A 105 -12.15 -8.91 -8.46
N LEU A 106 -11.48 -9.51 -7.46
CA LEU A 106 -12.09 -9.88 -6.19
C LEU A 106 -12.49 -8.63 -5.38
N VAL A 107 -11.61 -7.64 -5.28
CA VAL A 107 -11.90 -6.38 -4.57
C VAL A 107 -13.00 -5.59 -5.27
N SER A 108 -12.97 -5.51 -6.60
CA SER A 108 -14.01 -4.86 -7.41
C SER A 108 -15.39 -5.49 -7.18
N ARG A 109 -15.45 -6.83 -7.21
CA ARG A 109 -16.70 -7.58 -7.01
C ARG A 109 -17.23 -7.46 -5.59
N HIS A 110 -16.37 -7.54 -4.59
CA HIS A 110 -16.77 -7.64 -3.19
C HIS A 110 -16.79 -6.29 -2.45
N ARG A 111 -16.24 -5.22 -3.05
CA ARG A 111 -16.23 -3.85 -2.50
C ARG A 111 -15.60 -3.77 -1.09
N GLY A 112 -14.47 -4.44 -0.92
CA GLY A 112 -13.63 -4.32 0.29
C GLY A 112 -13.56 -5.57 1.20
N PRO A 113 -12.77 -5.49 2.30
CA PRO A 113 -12.32 -6.66 3.06
C PRO A 113 -13.44 -7.56 3.63
N PRO A 114 -14.51 -7.07 4.28
CA PRO A 114 -15.46 -7.96 4.96
C PRO A 114 -16.15 -8.96 4.01
N ARG A 115 -16.58 -8.48 2.83
CA ARG A 115 -17.23 -9.32 1.82
C ARG A 115 -16.22 -10.16 1.06
N LEU A 116 -15.03 -9.62 0.82
CA LEU A 116 -13.91 -10.30 0.17
C LEU A 116 -13.44 -11.51 0.98
N LEU A 117 -13.14 -11.31 2.27
CA LEU A 117 -12.64 -12.35 3.17
C LEU A 117 -13.70 -13.46 3.34
N ARG A 118 -14.98 -13.06 3.44
CA ARG A 118 -16.08 -14.01 3.41
C ARG A 118 -16.09 -14.85 2.13
N ALA A 119 -15.91 -14.23 0.95
CA ALA A 119 -15.89 -14.94 -0.33
C ALA A 119 -14.69 -15.91 -0.44
N LEU A 120 -13.50 -15.50 0.01
CA LEU A 120 -12.30 -16.34 0.05
C LEU A 120 -12.49 -17.57 0.92
N ARG A 121 -13.19 -17.45 2.06
CA ARG A 121 -13.51 -18.57 2.94
C ARG A 121 -14.42 -19.63 2.29
N TYR A 122 -15.28 -19.24 1.36
CA TYR A 122 -16.19 -20.16 0.66
C TYR A 122 -15.65 -20.65 -0.68
N ALA A 123 -14.65 -19.97 -1.26
CA ALA A 123 -13.90 -20.49 -2.40
C ALA A 123 -13.12 -21.74 -1.95
N LYS A 124 -12.99 -22.77 -2.83
CA LYS A 124 -12.47 -24.11 -2.51
C LYS A 124 -11.30 -24.06 -1.50
N ALA A 125 -11.61 -24.48 -0.27
CA ALA A 125 -10.85 -24.26 0.95
C ALA A 125 -9.43 -24.88 1.00
N THR A 126 -8.99 -25.57 -0.05
CA THR A 126 -7.69 -26.27 -0.06
C THR A 126 -6.50 -25.35 -0.34
N SER A 127 -6.70 -24.12 -0.83
CA SER A 127 -5.58 -23.20 -1.15
C SER A 127 -5.45 -21.97 -0.23
N VAL A 128 -6.47 -21.65 0.58
CA VAL A 128 -6.45 -20.48 1.47
C VAL A 128 -6.16 -20.95 2.91
N PRO A 129 -5.07 -20.48 3.55
CA PRO A 129 -4.78 -20.83 4.94
C PRO A 129 -5.92 -20.43 5.89
N VAL A 130 -6.19 -21.24 6.90
CA VAL A 130 -7.22 -20.95 7.93
C VAL A 130 -6.92 -19.65 8.67
N THR A 131 -5.64 -19.26 8.80
CA THR A 131 -5.21 -18.03 9.46
C THR A 131 -5.26 -16.80 8.56
N TYR A 132 -5.48 -16.97 7.25
CA TYR A 132 -5.31 -15.90 6.26
C TYR A 132 -6.14 -14.65 6.57
N GLU A 133 -7.38 -14.82 7.05
CA GLU A 133 -8.23 -13.68 7.42
C GLU A 133 -7.62 -12.83 8.54
N LYS A 134 -7.09 -13.50 9.58
CA LYS A 134 -6.43 -12.84 10.70
C LYS A 134 -5.12 -12.18 10.25
N ASP A 135 -4.36 -12.85 9.42
CA ASP A 135 -3.06 -12.36 8.93
C ASP A 135 -3.25 -11.16 7.97
N PHE A 136 -4.32 -11.18 7.15
CA PHE A 136 -4.76 -10.04 6.35
C PHE A 136 -5.11 -8.82 7.20
N GLN A 137 -5.90 -9.01 8.27
CA GLN A 137 -6.20 -7.91 9.18
C GLN A 137 -4.94 -7.36 9.85
N ARG A 138 -3.97 -8.21 10.19
CA ARG A 138 -2.67 -7.78 10.73
C ARG A 138 -1.90 -6.95 9.69
N ALA A 139 -1.84 -7.38 8.43
CA ALA A 139 -1.19 -6.62 7.36
C ALA A 139 -1.84 -5.24 7.17
N VAL A 140 -3.18 -5.16 7.18
CA VAL A 140 -3.90 -3.86 7.13
C VAL A 140 -3.50 -2.96 8.30
N LEU A 141 -3.42 -3.50 9.51
CA LEU A 141 -3.01 -2.75 10.69
C LEU A 141 -1.55 -2.29 10.59
N THR A 142 -0.65 -3.12 10.04
CA THR A 142 0.75 -2.73 9.80
C THR A 142 0.82 -1.53 8.86
N PHE A 143 0.23 -1.59 7.66
CA PHE A 143 0.25 -0.48 6.71
C PHE A 143 -0.36 0.82 7.26
N ARG A 144 -1.31 0.73 8.20
CA ARG A 144 -2.00 1.90 8.76
C ARG A 144 -1.39 2.48 10.03
N HIS A 145 -0.73 1.65 10.83
CA HIS A 145 -0.37 1.99 12.22
C HIS A 145 1.05 1.56 12.61
N GLN A 146 1.88 1.19 11.64
CA GLN A 146 3.29 0.93 11.90
C GLN A 146 3.93 2.21 12.46
N ARG A 147 4.59 2.05 13.60
CA ARG A 147 5.13 3.20 14.34
C ARG A 147 6.22 3.89 13.53
N VAL A 148 6.16 5.21 13.53
CA VAL A 148 7.11 6.11 12.87
C VAL A 148 7.57 7.19 13.85
N PHE A 149 8.62 7.93 13.50
CA PHE A 149 9.14 9.03 14.29
C PHE A 149 8.67 10.37 13.70
N ASP A 150 7.99 11.21 14.48
CA ASP A 150 7.70 12.59 14.09
C ASP A 150 8.89 13.50 14.48
N PRO A 151 9.67 14.03 13.51
CA PRO A 151 10.84 14.85 13.81
C PRO A 151 10.48 16.24 14.37
N ARG A 152 9.23 16.69 14.27
CA ARG A 152 8.77 17.99 14.77
C ARG A 152 8.57 17.98 16.28
N ILE A 153 8.02 16.88 16.81
CA ILE A 153 7.74 16.69 18.24
C ILE A 153 8.67 15.69 18.93
N GLN A 154 9.58 15.07 18.17
CA GLN A 154 10.58 14.10 18.62
C GLN A 154 9.98 12.90 19.38
N ARG A 155 8.91 12.31 18.82
CA ARG A 155 8.21 11.17 19.45
C ARG A 155 7.82 10.12 18.43
N LEU A 156 7.66 8.90 18.93
CA LEU A 156 7.06 7.80 18.16
C LEU A 156 5.55 7.99 18.11
N VAL A 157 5.01 7.93 16.89
CA VAL A 157 3.57 8.02 16.60
C VAL A 157 3.15 6.79 15.79
N PRO A 158 1.86 6.40 15.81
CA PRO A 158 1.32 5.38 14.92
C PRO A 158 1.34 5.80 13.44
#